data_AF-A0AB36E9W9-F1
#
_entry.id   AF-A0AB36E9W9-F1
#
_cell.length_a   1.000
_cell.length_b   1.000
_cell.length_c   1.000
_cell.angle_alpha   90.00
_cell.angle_beta   90.00
_cell.angle_gamma   90.00
#
_symmetry.space_group_name_H-M   'P 1'
#
loop_
_entity.id
_entity.type
_entity.pdbx_description
1 polymer ?
#
loop_
_entity_poly.entity_id
_entity_poly.type
_entity_poly.pdbx_seq_one_letter_code
_entity_poly.pdbx_strand_id
1 'polypeptide(L)'
;MKKLLIAMVCGLISVSAFSMTDKAKGELNKALQGDYQALRNSAYSMKNGSAGHDLNPIAGCALRKITLIVAQNETDTSDYGNEYVDCKALSPDESEKAWKMTLQLLPQVLQLKE
;
A
#
# COMPACT_ATOMS: atom_id res chain seq x y z
N MET A 1 -39.92 -12.84 26.74
CA MET A 1 -39.80 -11.39 27.06
C MET A 1 -38.93 -11.24 28.29
N LYS A 2 -38.05 -10.22 28.34
CA LYS A 2 -36.94 -10.03 29.31
C LYS A 2 -35.60 -10.68 28.93
N LYS A 3 -34.98 -10.27 27.82
CA LYS A 3 -33.52 -9.99 27.70
C LYS A 3 -33.27 -8.99 26.56
N LEU A 4 -34.18 -8.03 26.37
CA LEU A 4 -33.84 -6.73 25.78
C LEU A 4 -33.15 -5.95 26.89
N LEU A 5 -31.90 -5.53 26.71
CA LEU A 5 -31.10 -4.55 27.50
C LEU A 5 -29.63 -4.96 27.70
N ILE A 6 -28.96 -5.55 26.70
CA ILE A 6 -27.49 -5.61 26.73
C ILE A 6 -26.94 -5.17 25.39
N ALA A 7 -26.01 -4.20 25.46
CA ALA A 7 -25.10 -3.73 24.43
C ALA A 7 -25.63 -2.70 23.43
N MET A 8 -26.19 -1.60 23.97
CA MET A 8 -26.04 -0.26 23.39
C MET A 8 -24.57 0.20 23.58
N VAL A 9 -23.62 -0.46 22.92
CA VAL A 9 -22.19 -0.06 22.83
C VAL A 9 -21.66 -0.50 21.47
N CYS A 10 -22.29 -0.02 20.40
CA CYS A 10 -21.76 -0.15 19.04
C CYS A 10 -21.74 1.25 18.43
N GLY A 11 -20.54 1.79 18.15
CA GLY A 11 -20.44 2.86 17.15
C GLY A 11 -19.52 4.04 17.45
N LEU A 12 -18.64 4.00 18.46
CA LEU A 12 -17.56 5.00 18.59
C LEU A 12 -16.18 4.44 18.19
N ILE A 13 -16.17 3.42 17.33
CA ILE A 13 -14.97 3.14 16.53
C ILE A 13 -15.06 4.12 15.37
N SER A 14 -14.41 5.27 15.55
CA SER A 14 -14.03 6.17 14.47
C SER A 14 -13.18 5.37 13.48
N VAL A 15 -13.86 4.71 12.55
CA VAL A 15 -13.25 4.27 11.29
C VAL A 15 -12.71 5.53 10.64
N SER A 16 -11.40 5.74 10.74
CA SER A 16 -10.69 6.62 9.83
C SER A 16 -11.00 6.10 8.43
N ALA A 17 -12.00 6.70 7.79
CA ALA A 17 -12.36 6.37 6.43
C ALA A 17 -11.16 6.77 5.57
N PHE A 18 -10.37 5.78 5.16
CA PHE A 18 -9.41 5.93 4.08
C PHE A 18 -10.17 6.57 2.90
N SER A 19 -9.80 7.80 2.54
CA SER A 19 -10.53 8.66 1.62
C SER A 19 -10.19 8.39 0.15
N MET A 20 -9.44 7.30 -0.10
CA MET A 20 -8.99 6.93 -1.42
C MET A 20 -10.14 6.90 -2.44
N THR A 21 -9.96 7.62 -3.54
CA THR A 21 -10.93 7.68 -4.65
C THR A 21 -11.05 6.33 -5.35
N ASP A 22 -12.17 6.06 -6.03
CA ASP A 22 -12.35 4.79 -6.75
C ASP A 22 -11.33 4.60 -7.88
N LYS A 23 -10.85 5.69 -8.48
CA LYS A 23 -9.75 5.65 -9.46
C LYS A 23 -8.46 5.12 -8.81
N ALA A 24 -8.10 5.67 -7.66
CA ALA A 24 -6.92 5.25 -6.91
C ALA A 24 -7.03 3.80 -6.42
N LYS A 25 -8.23 3.35 -6.00
CA LYS A 25 -8.49 1.94 -5.69
C LYS A 25 -8.28 1.04 -6.91
N GLY A 26 -8.76 1.47 -8.08
CA GLY A 26 -8.55 0.75 -9.34
C GLY A 26 -7.07 0.64 -9.73
N GLU A 27 -6.30 1.71 -9.53
CA GLU A 27 -4.85 1.71 -9.75
C GLU A 27 -4.14 0.78 -8.75
N LEU A 28 -4.49 0.84 -7.47
CA LEU A 28 -3.94 -0.05 -6.46
C LEU A 28 -4.25 -1.53 -6.76
N ASN A 29 -5.46 -1.84 -7.23
CA ASN A 29 -5.83 -3.20 -7.64
C ASN A 29 -4.95 -3.72 -8.78
N LYS A 30 -4.64 -2.88 -9.78
CA LYS A 30 -3.68 -3.24 -10.85
C LYS A 30 -2.28 -3.45 -10.30
N ALA A 31 -1.84 -2.59 -9.38
CA ALA A 31 -0.55 -2.73 -8.72
C ALA A 31 -0.44 -4.08 -7.99
N LEU A 32 -1.50 -4.50 -7.30
CA LEU A 32 -1.58 -5.79 -6.61
C LEU A 32 -1.71 -7.00 -7.55
N GLN A 33 -1.96 -6.77 -8.84
CA GLN A 33 -1.88 -7.77 -9.91
C GLN A 33 -0.51 -7.76 -10.62
N GLY A 34 0.46 -6.99 -10.10
CA GLY A 34 1.83 -6.98 -10.63
C GLY A 34 2.05 -6.02 -11.80
N ASP A 35 1.09 -5.15 -12.12
CA ASP A 35 1.27 -4.11 -13.14
C ASP A 35 2.38 -3.14 -12.70
N TYR A 36 3.48 -3.13 -13.45
CA TYR A 36 4.69 -2.38 -13.15
C TYR A 36 4.43 -0.88 -12.99
N GLN A 37 3.64 -0.28 -13.90
CA GLN A 37 3.39 1.16 -13.86
C GLN A 37 2.44 1.52 -12.71
N ALA A 38 1.42 0.71 -12.46
CA ALA A 38 0.50 0.90 -11.36
C ALA A 38 1.21 0.76 -10.00
N LEU A 39 2.16 -0.16 -9.87
CA LEU A 39 3.02 -0.28 -8.68
C LEU A 39 3.80 1.02 -8.42
N ARG A 40 4.46 1.57 -9.45
CA ARG A 40 5.21 2.83 -9.33
C ARG A 40 4.31 4.01 -8.98
N ASN A 41 3.18 4.13 -9.67
CA ASN A 41 2.24 5.24 -9.49
C ASN A 41 1.57 5.21 -8.12
N SER A 42 1.10 4.03 -7.69
CA SER A 42 0.49 3.85 -6.38
C SER A 42 1.50 4.13 -5.27
N ALA A 43 2.73 3.62 -5.41
CA ALA A 43 3.79 3.87 -4.44
C ALA A 43 4.07 5.38 -4.25
N TYR A 44 4.28 6.09 -5.36
CA TYR A 44 4.50 7.53 -5.35
C TYR A 44 3.30 8.29 -4.76
N SER A 45 2.09 7.90 -5.15
CA SER A 45 0.87 8.60 -4.75
C SER A 45 0.57 8.41 -3.27
N MET A 46 0.75 7.20 -2.73
CA MET A 46 0.60 6.94 -1.30
C MET A 46 1.69 7.65 -0.49
N LYS A 47 2.93 7.72 -1.00
CA LYS A 47 4.01 8.46 -0.32
C LYS A 47 3.74 9.96 -0.23
N ASN A 48 3.03 10.56 -1.20
CA ASN A 48 2.76 12.00 -1.20
C ASN A 48 1.31 12.37 -0.80
N GLY A 49 0.40 11.39 -0.65
CA GLY A 49 -1.03 11.66 -0.46
C GLY A 49 -1.66 12.36 -1.67
N SER A 50 -1.35 11.88 -2.88
CA SER A 50 -1.75 12.50 -4.15
C SER A 50 -2.54 11.56 -5.05
N ALA A 51 -3.04 12.09 -6.18
CA ALA A 51 -3.79 11.31 -7.18
C ALA A 51 -4.99 10.53 -6.62
N GLY A 52 -5.57 11.02 -5.51
CA GLY A 52 -6.68 10.40 -4.83
C GLY A 52 -6.31 9.19 -3.97
N HIS A 53 -5.02 8.93 -3.71
CA HIS A 53 -4.55 8.03 -2.66
C HIS A 53 -4.38 8.79 -1.35
N ASP A 54 -4.65 8.12 -0.22
CA ASP A 54 -4.34 8.68 1.10
C ASP A 54 -2.82 8.75 1.32
N LEU A 55 -2.38 9.70 2.14
CA LEU A 55 -0.98 9.77 2.58
C LEU A 55 -0.66 8.55 3.46
N ASN A 56 0.12 7.63 2.90
CA ASN A 56 0.57 6.42 3.55
C ASN A 56 1.98 6.02 3.05
N PRO A 57 3.04 6.67 3.57
CA PRO A 57 4.41 6.42 3.12
C PRO A 57 4.91 4.99 3.44
N ILE A 58 4.33 4.33 4.46
CA ILE A 58 4.63 2.93 4.78
C ILE A 58 4.19 2.01 3.64
N ALA A 59 2.92 2.13 3.22
CA ALA A 59 2.40 1.36 2.09
C ALA A 59 3.10 1.73 0.78
N GLY A 60 3.40 3.01 0.58
CA GLY A 60 4.17 3.48 -0.57
C GLY A 60 5.54 2.80 -0.69
N CYS A 61 6.31 2.77 0.41
CA CYS A 61 7.59 2.08 0.47
C CYS A 61 7.42 0.56 0.27
N ALA A 62 6.38 -0.06 0.84
CA ALA A 62 6.10 -1.48 0.64
C ALA A 62 5.89 -1.82 -0.85
N LEU A 63 5.15 -0.98 -1.58
CA LEU A 63 4.94 -1.13 -3.02
C LEU A 63 6.23 -0.92 -3.83
N ARG A 64 7.12 0.01 -3.44
CA ARG A 64 8.45 0.15 -4.07
C ARG A 64 9.25 -1.14 -3.98
N LYS A 65 9.29 -1.75 -2.79
CA LYS A 65 9.98 -3.02 -2.57
C LYS A 65 9.37 -4.13 -3.42
N ILE A 66 8.03 -4.19 -3.53
CA ILE A 66 7.34 -5.14 -4.41
C ILE A 66 7.75 -4.90 -5.87
N THR A 67 7.78 -3.65 -6.36
CA THR A 67 8.24 -3.32 -7.73
C THR A 67 9.58 -3.96 -8.04
N LEU A 68 10.58 -3.79 -7.15
CA LEU A 68 11.92 -4.34 -7.34
C LEU A 68 11.97 -5.87 -7.35
N ILE A 69 11.00 -6.54 -6.72
CA ILE A 69 10.95 -7.99 -6.64
C ILE A 69 10.20 -8.58 -7.84
N VAL A 70 9.03 -8.02 -8.18
CA VAL A 70 8.11 -8.63 -9.16
C VAL A 70 8.36 -8.16 -10.58
N ALA A 71 9.00 -7.01 -10.79
CA ALA A 71 9.21 -6.40 -12.11
C ALA A 71 10.69 -6.29 -12.47
N GLN A 72 11.49 -7.32 -12.16
CA GLN A 72 12.95 -7.33 -12.34
C GLN A 72 13.40 -7.09 -13.80
N ASN A 73 12.58 -7.45 -14.79
CA ASN A 73 12.91 -7.26 -16.20
C ASN A 73 12.58 -5.85 -16.71
N GLU A 74 11.79 -5.10 -15.94
CA GLU A 74 11.28 -3.77 -16.28
C GLU A 74 11.97 -2.68 -15.46
N THR A 75 12.44 -3.00 -14.25
CA THR A 75 13.07 -2.05 -13.33
C THR A 75 14.42 -1.54 -13.81
N ASP A 76 14.69 -0.27 -13.54
CA ASP A 76 15.98 0.37 -13.78
C ASP A 76 16.52 1.09 -12.53
N THR A 77 17.67 1.75 -12.65
CA THR A 77 18.31 2.48 -11.54
C THR A 77 17.40 3.53 -10.90
N SER A 78 16.45 4.11 -11.64
CA SER A 78 15.48 5.06 -11.09
C SER A 78 14.54 4.38 -10.09
N ASP A 79 14.19 3.10 -10.27
CA ASP A 79 13.33 2.37 -9.34
C ASP A 79 14.05 2.05 -8.02
N TYR A 80 15.31 1.65 -8.10
CA TYR A 80 16.17 1.50 -6.91
C TYR A 80 16.37 2.86 -6.20
N GLY A 81 16.55 3.94 -6.96
CA GLY A 81 16.63 5.29 -6.41
C GLY A 81 15.35 5.73 -5.72
N ASN A 82 14.20 5.42 -6.30
CA ASN A 82 12.88 5.72 -5.71
C ASN A 82 12.64 4.91 -4.43
N GLU A 83 12.96 3.62 -4.41
CA GLU A 83 12.89 2.80 -3.19
C GLU A 83 13.77 3.40 -2.10
N TYR A 84 15.03 3.71 -2.40
CA TYR A 84 15.95 4.29 -1.44
C TYR A 84 15.44 5.64 -0.89
N VAL A 85 15.01 6.55 -1.76
CA VAL A 85 14.57 7.89 -1.36
C VAL A 85 13.22 7.87 -0.62
N ASP A 86 12.27 7.06 -1.08
CA ASP A 86 10.94 7.00 -0.46
C ASP A 86 11.00 6.23 0.88
N CYS A 87 11.80 5.16 0.97
CA CYS A 87 11.91 4.36 2.18
C CYS A 87 12.85 4.94 3.24
N LYS A 88 13.91 5.70 2.88
CA LYS A 88 14.82 6.32 3.86
C LYS A 88 14.14 7.37 4.75
N ALA A 89 12.98 7.88 4.32
CA ALA A 89 12.22 8.86 5.09
C ALA A 89 11.48 8.23 6.28
N LEU A 90 11.38 6.89 6.33
CA LEU A 90 10.73 6.16 7.40
C LEU A 90 11.64 6.00 8.61
N SER A 91 11.04 6.06 9.81
CA SER A 91 11.69 5.59 11.04
C SER A 91 11.92 4.06 10.99
N PRO A 92 12.80 3.51 11.86
CA PRO A 92 13.02 2.07 11.91
C PRO A 92 11.74 1.23 12.06
N ASP A 93 10.83 1.63 12.96
CA ASP A 93 9.56 0.92 13.18
C ASP A 93 8.62 0.97 11.97
N GLU A 94 8.62 2.09 11.25
CA GLU A 94 7.84 2.24 10.02
C GLU A 94 8.44 1.42 8.88
N SER A 95 9.77 1.36 8.78
CA SER A 95 10.49 0.50 7.83
C SER A 95 10.19 -0.97 8.09
N GLU A 96 10.15 -1.41 9.36
CA GLU A 96 9.74 -2.76 9.73
C GLU A 96 8.31 -3.06 9.28
N LYS A 97 7.37 -2.12 9.49
CA LYS A 97 5.98 -2.26 9.02
C LYS A 97 5.90 -2.34 7.49
N ALA A 98 6.68 -1.53 6.77
CA ALA A 98 6.74 -1.57 5.31
C ALA A 98 7.23 -2.95 4.82
N TRP A 99 8.28 -3.50 5.43
CA TRP A 99 8.77 -4.85 5.12
C TRP A 99 7.75 -5.94 5.42
N LYS A 100 7.10 -5.90 6.59
CA LYS A 100 6.02 -6.84 6.93
C LYS A 100 4.89 -6.80 5.91
N MET A 101 4.49 -5.60 5.48
CA MET A 101 3.49 -5.43 4.43
C MET A 101 3.96 -5.97 3.08
N THR A 102 5.21 -5.70 2.67
CA THR A 102 5.80 -6.29 1.46
C THR A 102 5.72 -7.81 1.50
N LEU A 103 6.17 -8.44 2.59
CA LEU A 103 6.17 -9.90 2.74
C LEU A 103 4.76 -10.49 2.76
N GLN A 104 3.78 -9.78 3.32
CA GLN A 104 2.39 -10.21 3.34
C GLN A 104 1.74 -10.15 1.94
N LEU A 105 2.02 -9.11 1.17
CA LEU A 105 1.40 -8.91 -0.15
C LEU A 105 2.11 -9.67 -1.27
N LEU A 106 3.42 -9.84 -1.17
CA LEU A 106 4.26 -10.38 -2.25
C LEU A 106 3.76 -11.73 -2.81
N PRO A 107 3.35 -12.73 -2.00
CA PRO A 107 2.86 -14.00 -2.55
C PRO A 107 1.64 -13.83 -3.47
N GLN A 108 0.71 -12.95 -3.10
CA GLN A 108 -0.47 -12.67 -3.91
C GLN A 108 -0.09 -11.95 -5.21
N VAL A 109 0.80 -10.95 -5.14
CA VAL A 109 1.23 -10.21 -6.33
C VAL A 109 1.96 -11.13 -7.30
N LEU A 110 2.84 -12.01 -6.82
CA LEU A 110 3.53 -13.00 -7.65
C LEU A 110 2.57 -14.01 -8.28
N GLN A 111 1.50 -14.39 -7.57
CA GLN A 111 0.49 -15.32 -8.08
C GLN A 111 -0.38 -14.69 -9.17
N LEU A 112 -0.68 -13.39 -9.06
CA LEU A 112 -1.58 -12.68 -9.96
C LEU A 112 -0.86 -11.99 -11.14
N LYS A 113 0.47 -11.87 -11.09
CA LYS A 113 1.26 -11.34 -12.19
C LYS A 113 1.21 -12.30 -13.37
N GLU A 114 0.56 -11.86 -14.46
CA GLU A 114 0.55 -12.54 -15.76
C GLU A 114 1.85 -12.34 -16.53
#